data_AF-A0A945TXA2-F1
#
_entry.id   AF-A0A945TXA2-F1
#
_cell.length_a   1.000
_cell.length_b   1.000
_cell.length_c   1.000
_cell.angle_alpha   90.00
_cell.angle_beta   90.00
_cell.angle_gamma   90.00
#
_symmetry.space_group_name_H-M   'P 1'
#
loop_
_entity.id
_entity.type
_entity.pdbx_description
1 polymer ?
#
loop_
_entity_poly.entity_id
_entity_poly.type
_entity_poly.pdbx_seq_one_letter_code
_entity_poly.pdbx_strand_id
1 'polypeptide(L)'
;ASTMTGHMLLKLMGYPGLVVQGPLLATWLSLFVASKSGRKLKIFRFRAKRPVFDLHNFNLIGDLTGKDTANIRVLDHQSQLAITAEAEFLPL
;
A
#
# COMPACT_ATOMS: atom_id res chain seq x y z
N ALA A 1 -18.10 26.77 21.98
CA ALA A 1 -17.76 25.36 21.68
C ALA A 1 -18.08 25.09 20.22
N SER A 2 -17.08 25.19 19.34
CA SER A 2 -17.24 24.90 17.91
C SER A 2 -16.81 23.47 17.66
N THR A 3 -17.79 22.61 17.38
CA THR A 3 -17.57 21.24 16.91
C THR A 3 -16.88 21.31 15.55
N MET A 4 -15.54 21.25 15.54
CA MET A 4 -14.79 21.08 14.30
C MET A 4 -14.97 19.64 13.83
N THR A 5 -15.90 19.44 12.92
CA THR A 5 -16.07 18.19 12.19
C THR A 5 -14.76 17.90 11.45
N GLY A 6 -14.14 16.74 11.69
CA GLY A 6 -12.78 16.41 11.24
C GLY A 6 -12.48 16.60 9.74
N HIS A 7 -13.51 16.72 8.91
CA HIS A 7 -13.42 17.10 7.49
C HIS A 7 -12.77 18.49 7.26
N MET A 8 -12.98 19.47 8.14
CA MET A 8 -12.49 20.84 7.92
C MET A 8 -10.99 21.00 8.26
N LEU A 9 -10.45 20.14 9.13
CA LEU A 9 -9.03 20.15 9.51
C LEU A 9 -8.11 19.63 8.39
N LEU A 10 -8.54 18.61 7.63
CA LEU A 10 -7.75 18.04 6.54
C LEU A 10 -7.53 19.04 5.40
N LYS A 11 -8.54 19.84 5.08
CA LYS A 11 -8.49 20.83 4.00
C LYS A 11 -7.54 21.99 4.30
N LEU A 12 -7.46 22.41 5.56
CA LEU A 12 -6.54 23.46 6.02
C LEU A 12 -5.07 22.99 5.99
N MET A 13 -4.84 21.68 6.18
CA MET A 13 -3.53 21.03 6.16
C MET A 13 -3.03 20.70 4.74
N GLY A 14 -3.78 21.08 3.68
CA GLY A 14 -3.36 20.88 2.28
C GLY A 14 -3.47 19.44 1.77
N TYR A 15 -4.11 18.54 2.51
CA TYR A 15 -4.34 17.17 2.04
C TYR A 15 -5.69 17.09 1.30
N PRO A 16 -5.71 16.63 0.03
CA PRO A 16 -6.94 16.57 -0.75
C PRO A 16 -7.98 15.58 -0.18
N GLY A 17 -7.61 14.69 0.74
CA GLY A 17 -8.47 13.72 1.42
C GLY A 17 -7.76 13.00 2.56
N LEU A 18 -8.37 11.93 3.10
CA LEU A 18 -7.74 11.09 4.13
C LEU A 18 -6.51 10.37 3.53
N VAL A 19 -5.35 10.52 4.16
CA VAL A 19 -4.17 9.72 3.82
C VAL A 19 -4.45 8.29 4.25
N VAL A 20 -4.45 7.35 3.31
CA VAL A 20 -4.57 5.93 3.67
C VAL A 20 -3.36 5.59 4.54
N GLN A 21 -3.63 5.16 5.77
CA GLN A 21 -2.60 4.88 6.77
C GLN A 21 -1.63 3.84 6.18
N GLY A 22 -0.36 4.21 6.00
CA GLY A 22 0.66 3.32 5.43
C GLY A 22 0.70 1.89 5.99
N PRO A 23 0.48 1.68 7.31
CA PRO A 23 0.36 0.33 7.89
C PRO A 23 -0.80 -0.51 7.34
N LEU A 24 -1.97 0.09 7.07
CA LEU A 24 -3.12 -0.64 6.51
C LEU A 24 -2.82 -1.12 5.09
N LEU A 25 -2.24 -0.25 4.27
CA LEU A 25 -1.76 -0.61 2.94
C LEU A 25 -0.72 -1.73 3.01
N ALA A 26 0.22 -1.68 3.95
CA ALA A 26 1.20 -2.72 4.14
C ALA A 26 0.56 -4.09 4.47
N THR A 27 -0.46 -4.11 5.33
CA THR A 27 -1.21 -5.33 5.65
C THR A 27 -1.96 -5.86 4.43
N TRP A 28 -2.61 -5.01 3.65
CA TRP A 28 -3.30 -5.44 2.44
C TRP A 28 -2.35 -5.99 1.39
N LEU A 29 -1.18 -5.36 1.22
CA LEU A 29 -0.13 -5.82 0.31
C LEU A 29 0.42 -7.19 0.71
N SER A 30 0.65 -7.42 2.01
CA SER A 30 1.15 -8.71 2.49
C SER A 30 0.11 -9.82 2.34
N LEU A 31 -1.16 -9.54 2.62
CA LEU A 31 -2.26 -10.49 2.41
C LEU A 31 -2.47 -10.79 0.93
N PHE A 32 -2.46 -9.77 0.07
CA PHE A 32 -2.61 -9.92 -1.37
C PHE A 32 -1.52 -10.83 -1.94
N VAL A 33 -0.26 -10.57 -1.62
CA VAL A 33 0.84 -11.35 -2.18
C VAL A 33 0.83 -12.80 -1.66
N ALA A 34 0.51 -13.02 -0.38
CA ALA A 34 0.39 -14.37 0.18
C ALA A 34 -0.78 -15.14 -0.45
N SER A 35 -1.92 -14.49 -0.66
CA SER A 35 -3.09 -15.09 -1.30
C SER A 35 -2.82 -15.43 -2.77
N LYS A 36 -2.19 -14.54 -3.52
CA LYS A 36 -1.89 -14.75 -4.95
C LYS A 36 -0.82 -15.81 -5.19
N SER A 37 0.19 -15.90 -4.32
CA SER A 37 1.23 -16.92 -4.44
C SER A 37 0.81 -18.27 -3.86
N GLY A 38 -0.18 -18.30 -2.96
CA GLY A 38 -0.54 -19.49 -2.19
C GLY A 38 0.52 -19.90 -1.17
N ARG A 39 1.46 -19.00 -0.84
CA ARG A 39 2.63 -19.29 0.00
C ARG A 39 2.66 -18.42 1.24
N LYS A 40 3.18 -18.98 2.32
CA LYS A 40 3.41 -18.23 3.56
C LYS A 40 4.59 -17.27 3.38
N LEU A 41 4.41 -16.05 3.83
CA LEU A 41 5.47 -15.05 3.89
C LEU A 41 6.45 -15.37 5.01
N LYS A 42 7.74 -15.29 4.70
CA LYS A 42 8.85 -15.32 5.65
C LYS A 42 9.26 -13.90 6.04
N ILE A 43 9.44 -13.04 5.03
CA ILE A 43 9.82 -11.64 5.20
C ILE A 43 8.93 -10.79 4.31
N PHE A 44 8.52 -9.64 4.83
CA PHE A 44 7.81 -8.61 4.07
C PHE A 44 8.37 -7.25 4.43
N ARG A 45 8.84 -6.50 3.43
CA ARG A 45 9.38 -5.15 3.59
C ARG A 45 8.61 -4.21 2.68
N PHE A 46 8.25 -3.03 3.15
CA PHE A 46 7.59 -2.02 2.33
C PHE A 46 8.15 -0.63 2.59
N ARG A 47 8.00 0.24 1.60
CA ARG A 47 8.36 1.65 1.68
C ARG A 47 7.32 2.48 0.95
N ALA A 48 6.67 3.38 1.67
CA ALA A 48 5.84 4.43 1.09
C ALA A 48 6.74 5.52 0.47
N LYS A 49 6.46 5.89 -0.78
CA LYS A 49 7.17 6.96 -1.50
C LYS A 49 6.32 8.22 -1.60
N ARG A 50 5.00 8.07 -1.70
CA ARG A 50 4.04 9.18 -1.63
C ARG A 50 2.70 8.73 -1.05
N PRO A 51 1.87 9.67 -0.58
CA PRO A 51 0.54 9.36 -0.05
C PRO A 51 -0.36 8.73 -1.12
N VAL A 52 -1.16 7.74 -0.71
CA VAL A 52 -2.33 7.27 -1.44
C VAL A 52 -3.54 7.86 -0.73
N PHE A 53 -4.42 8.52 -1.47
CA PHE A 53 -5.65 9.12 -0.94
C PHE A 53 -6.84 8.21 -1.25
N ASP A 54 -7.81 8.11 -0.34
CA ASP A 54 -8.96 7.22 -0.53
C ASP A 54 -9.88 7.63 -1.69
N LEU A 55 -9.74 8.88 -2.16
CA LEU A 55 -10.64 9.50 -3.14
C LEU A 55 -10.48 8.92 -4.55
N HIS A 56 -9.44 8.12 -4.79
CA HIS A 56 -9.17 7.56 -6.11
C HIS A 56 -8.71 6.11 -6.02
N ASN A 57 -9.12 5.31 -7.01
CA ASN A 57 -8.63 3.95 -7.17
C ASN A 57 -7.11 3.93 -7.34
N PHE A 58 -6.47 2.89 -6.85
CA PHE A 58 -5.05 2.62 -7.05
C PHE A 58 -4.87 1.20 -7.60
N ASN A 59 -3.78 1.00 -8.33
CA ASN A 59 -3.45 -0.30 -8.91
C ASN A 59 -2.42 -1.02 -8.06
N LEU A 60 -2.65 -2.32 -7.86
CA LEU A 60 -1.72 -3.22 -7.22
C LEU A 60 -1.14 -4.16 -8.26
N ILE A 61 0.17 -4.06 -8.48
CA ILE A 61 0.90 -4.93 -9.41
C ILE A 61 2.01 -5.66 -8.65
N GLY A 62 2.32 -6.88 -9.08
CA GLY A 62 3.40 -7.64 -8.48
C GLY A 62 3.95 -8.70 -9.41
N ASP A 63 5.23 -8.95 -9.28
CA ASP A 63 6.02 -9.82 -10.14
C ASP A 63 6.88 -10.74 -9.28
N LEU A 64 6.92 -12.03 -9.60
CA LEU A 64 7.89 -12.95 -8.99
C LEU A 64 9.29 -12.60 -9.49
N THR A 65 10.25 -12.44 -8.57
CA THR A 65 11.62 -12.04 -8.89
C THR A 65 12.65 -13.15 -8.70
N GLY A 66 12.17 -14.37 -8.48
CA GLY A 66 12.97 -15.57 -8.24
C GLY A 66 12.07 -16.74 -7.86
N LYS A 67 12.67 -17.80 -7.29
CA LYS A 67 11.91 -18.98 -6.84
C LYS A 67 11.01 -18.64 -5.65
N ASP A 68 11.52 -17.84 -4.70
CA ASP A 68 10.89 -17.59 -3.40
C ASP A 68 10.70 -16.10 -3.09
N THR A 69 10.82 -15.23 -4.10
CA THR A 69 10.77 -13.78 -3.93
C THR A 69 9.76 -13.11 -4.86
N ALA A 70 9.16 -12.01 -4.40
CA ALA A 70 8.27 -11.19 -5.20
C ALA A 70 8.49 -9.70 -4.92
N ASN A 71 8.35 -8.88 -5.96
CA ASN A 71 8.26 -7.43 -5.86
C ASN A 71 6.81 -7.01 -6.08
N ILE A 72 6.34 -6.10 -5.24
CA ILE A 72 4.97 -5.58 -5.26
C ILE A 72 5.03 -4.06 -5.33
N ARG A 73 4.15 -3.46 -6.11
CA ARG A 73 4.07 -2.01 -6.30
C ARG A 73 2.62 -1.56 -6.23
N VAL A 74 2.41 -0.43 -5.57
CA VAL A 74 1.15 0.33 -5.66
C VAL A 74 1.38 1.48 -6.59
N LEU A 75 0.55 1.60 -7.63
CA LEU A 75 0.47 2.79 -8.46
C LEU A 75 -0.78 3.57 -8.06
N ASP A 76 -0.65 4.88 -7.89
CA ASP A 76 -1.82 5.74 -7.68
C ASP A 76 -2.66 5.88 -8.97
N HIS A 77 -3.76 6.64 -8.89
CA HIS A 77 -4.66 6.91 -10.00
C HIS A 77 -4.00 7.58 -11.22
N GLN A 78 -2.80 8.17 -11.06
CA GLN A 78 -2.01 8.74 -12.14
C GLN A 78 -0.90 7.79 -12.62
N SER A 79 -1.01 6.50 -12.28
CA SER A 79 -0.03 5.45 -12.57
C SER A 79 1.36 5.73 -11.98
N GLN A 80 1.48 6.62 -11.01
CA GLN A 80 2.76 6.91 -10.41
C GLN A 80 3.03 5.90 -9.28
N LEU A 81 4.29 5.52 -9.04
CA LEU A 81 4.70 4.58 -7.98
C LEU A 81 4.54 5.08 -6.52
N ALA A 82 3.47 4.70 -5.82
CA ALA A 82 3.16 5.17 -4.47
C ALA A 82 3.83 4.35 -3.36
N ILE A 83 3.84 3.03 -3.49
CA ILE A 83 4.45 2.10 -2.53
C ILE A 83 5.26 1.06 -3.29
N THR A 84 6.41 0.69 -2.74
CA THR A 84 7.16 -0.52 -3.12
C THR A 84 7.17 -1.49 -1.96
N ALA A 85 7.02 -2.78 -2.24
CA ALA A 85 7.20 -3.83 -1.27
C ALA A 85 7.95 -5.02 -1.88
N GLU A 86 8.64 -5.74 -1.01
CA GLU A 86 9.39 -6.96 -1.30
C GLU A 86 8.88 -8.05 -0.37
N ALA A 87 8.68 -9.23 -0.93
CA ALA A 87 8.23 -10.42 -0.22
C ALA A 87 9.22 -11.56 -0.44
N GLU A 88 9.55 -12.25 0.65
CA GLU A 88 10.23 -13.54 0.63
C GLU A 88 9.26 -14.58 1.20
N PHE A 89 9.08 -15.69 0.50
CA PHE A 89 8.20 -16.79 0.92
C PHE A 89 9.00 -17.88 1.63
N LEU A 90 8.33 -18.68 2.45
CA LEU A 90 8.91 -19.94 2.91
C LEU A 90 9.18 -20.86 1.70
N PRO A 91 10.33 -21.56 1.66
CA PRO A 91 10.61 -22.55 0.63
C PRO A 91 9.50 -23.60 0.57
N LEU A 92 9.24 -24.09 -0.65
CA LEU A 92 8.38 -25.25 -0.88
C LEU A 92 9.09 -26.54 -0.47
#